data_AF-A0A4U7N7G7-F1
#
_entry.id   AF-A0A4U7N7G7-F1
#
_cell.length_a   1.000
_cell.length_b   1.000
_cell.length_c   1.000
_cell.angle_alpha   90.00
_cell.angle_beta   90.00
_cell.angle_gamma   90.00
#
_symmetry.space_group_name_H-M   'P 1'
#
loop_
_entity.id
_entity.type
_entity.pdbx_description
1 polymer ?
#
loop_
_entity_poly.entity_id
_entity_poly.type
_entity_poly.pdbx_seq_one_letter_code
_entity_poly.pdbx_strand_id
1 'polypeptide(L)'
;MRDQDGVTLAPFTTDGCSGGMSATWKTVADMFPGFADLHEHTPPWESCCVTHDQAYHVGGADLTPKASFDARLEADQILEQCVLATAAENYDMLQAEYGVTVPQIDTAFRMISSAMFDAVRFGGGPCSGLPWRWGYGWPQCWPG
;
A
#
# COMPACT_ATOMS: atom_id res chain seq x y z
N MET A 1 3.39 1.83 22.19
CA MET A 1 2.78 2.92 21.39
C MET A 1 3.90 3.91 21.07
N ARG A 2 3.82 4.74 20.03
CA ARG A 2 4.81 5.80 19.81
C ARG A 2 4.75 6.77 20.99
N ASP A 3 5.58 6.57 22.00
CA ASP A 3 5.46 7.25 23.30
C ASP A 3 6.74 7.99 23.70
N GLN A 4 7.72 8.08 22.78
CA GLN A 4 9.01 8.72 23.03
C GLN A 4 9.22 9.89 22.07
N ASP A 5 9.17 11.11 22.58
CA ASP A 5 9.59 12.29 21.83
C ASP A 5 11.12 12.28 21.59
N GLY A 6 11.55 12.80 20.44
CA GLY A 6 12.97 12.97 20.11
C GLY A 6 13.69 11.71 19.61
N VAL A 7 12.96 10.63 19.32
CA VAL A 7 13.54 9.42 18.70
C VAL A 7 13.87 9.68 17.24
N THR A 8 15.09 9.31 16.83
CA THR A 8 15.47 9.25 15.41
C THR A 8 14.84 8.01 14.79
N LEU A 9 14.02 8.19 13.75
CA LEU A 9 13.41 7.07 13.03
C LEU A 9 14.47 6.21 12.35
N ALA A 10 14.21 4.90 12.28
CA ALA A 10 14.95 4.04 11.36
C ALA A 10 14.81 4.56 9.92
N PRO A 11 15.75 4.26 9.01
CA PRO A 11 15.61 4.62 7.60
C PRO A 11 14.29 4.10 6.99
N PHE A 12 13.72 4.87 6.08
CA PHE A 12 12.56 4.45 5.30
C PHE A 12 12.91 3.24 4.42
N THR A 13 12.01 2.26 4.35
CA THR A 13 12.15 1.06 3.52
C THR A 13 10.80 0.68 2.93
N THR A 14 10.75 0.35 1.64
CA THR A 14 9.52 -0.10 0.97
C THR A 14 9.83 -1.30 0.09
N ASP A 15 8.89 -2.23 0.00
CA ASP A 15 8.87 -3.36 -0.95
C ASP A 15 7.82 -3.15 -2.06
N GLY A 16 7.29 -1.92 -2.21
CA GLY A 16 6.19 -1.60 -3.11
C GLY A 16 4.84 -1.82 -2.42
N CYS A 17 3.94 -2.59 -3.03
CA CYS A 17 2.74 -3.03 -2.32
C CYS A 17 3.12 -4.17 -1.35
N SER A 18 3.32 -3.77 -0.09
CA SER A 18 3.60 -4.56 1.11
C SER A 18 3.15 -6.03 1.08
N GLY A 19 3.99 -6.91 1.63
CA GLY A 19 3.65 -8.33 1.84
C GLY A 19 4.01 -9.23 0.65
N GLY A 20 4.93 -8.78 -0.20
CA GLY A 20 5.41 -9.56 -1.34
C GLY A 20 4.45 -9.61 -2.52
N MET A 21 3.42 -8.74 -2.57
CA MET A 21 2.55 -8.65 -3.74
C MET A 21 3.28 -8.11 -4.96
N SER A 22 4.10 -7.06 -4.82
CA SER A 22 4.98 -6.59 -5.90
C SER A 22 6.04 -7.63 -6.27
N ALA A 23 6.59 -8.36 -5.29
CA ALA A 23 7.54 -9.45 -5.57
C ALA A 23 6.90 -10.66 -6.28
N THR A 24 5.67 -11.01 -5.92
CA THR A 24 4.87 -12.06 -6.57
C THR A 24 4.49 -11.64 -7.97
N TRP A 25 4.05 -10.39 -8.15
CA TRP A 25 3.76 -9.79 -9.47
C TRP A 25 4.98 -9.86 -10.39
N LYS A 26 6.13 -9.42 -9.89
CA LYS A 26 7.40 -9.47 -10.61
C LYS A 26 7.84 -10.90 -10.94
N THR A 27 7.69 -11.83 -10.01
CA THR A 27 8.02 -13.26 -10.24
C THR A 27 7.13 -13.86 -11.33
N VAL A 28 5.83 -13.55 -11.32
CA VAL A 28 4.89 -13.98 -12.36
C VAL A 28 5.23 -13.34 -13.70
N ALA A 29 5.56 -12.05 -13.74
CA ALA A 29 6.03 -11.35 -14.93
C ALA A 29 7.32 -11.96 -15.50
N ASP A 30 8.31 -12.27 -14.67
CA ASP A 30 9.57 -12.88 -15.09
C ASP A 30 9.39 -14.32 -15.61
N MET A 31 8.39 -15.05 -15.09
CA MET A 31 8.11 -16.45 -15.46
C MET A 31 7.22 -16.58 -16.70
N PHE A 32 6.42 -15.56 -17.00
CA PHE A 32 5.51 -15.54 -18.13
C PHE A 32 5.73 -14.24 -18.93
N PRO A 33 6.60 -14.24 -19.96
CA PRO A 33 6.94 -13.04 -20.73
C PRO A 33 5.71 -12.34 -21.33
N GLY A 34 4.70 -13.12 -21.75
CA GLY A 34 3.41 -12.56 -22.16
C GLY A 34 2.71 -11.78 -21.06
N PHE A 35 2.79 -12.21 -19.79
CA PHE A 35 2.26 -11.46 -18.66
C PHE A 35 3.01 -10.14 -18.42
N ALA A 36 4.35 -10.13 -18.55
CA ALA A 36 5.15 -8.90 -18.47
C ALA A 36 4.84 -7.91 -19.61
N ASP A 37 4.66 -8.43 -20.83
CA ASP A 37 4.27 -7.63 -22.00
C ASP A 37 2.83 -7.09 -21.87
N LEU A 38 1.94 -7.80 -21.17
CA LEU A 38 0.54 -7.44 -20.92
C LEU A 38 0.31 -6.54 -19.68
N HIS A 39 1.14 -6.61 -18.65
CA HIS A 39 0.85 -6.05 -17.31
C HIS A 39 1.97 -5.17 -16.71
N GLU A 40 3.02 -4.88 -17.48
CA GLU A 40 4.26 -4.24 -17.01
C GLU A 40 4.95 -5.04 -15.88
N HIS A 41 6.18 -4.68 -15.51
CA HIS A 41 6.91 -5.37 -14.42
C HIS A 41 6.42 -4.97 -13.01
N THR A 42 5.56 -3.95 -12.91
CA THR A 42 5.08 -3.35 -11.67
C THR A 42 3.61 -2.97 -11.82
N PRO A 43 2.75 -3.16 -10.80
CA PRO A 43 1.36 -2.77 -10.89
C PRO A 43 1.20 -1.24 -11.02
N PRO A 44 0.16 -0.74 -11.70
CA PRO A 44 0.00 0.70 -11.98
C PRO A 44 -0.20 1.55 -10.71
N TRP A 45 -0.51 0.92 -9.58
CA TRP A 45 -0.70 1.57 -8.28
C TRP A 45 0.49 1.42 -7.31
N GLU A 46 1.66 0.97 -7.76
CA GLU A 46 2.83 0.82 -6.88
C GLU A 46 3.23 2.13 -6.17
N SER A 47 3.12 3.26 -6.86
CA SER A 47 3.38 4.59 -6.28
C SER A 47 2.42 4.93 -5.12
N CYS A 48 1.17 4.47 -5.18
CA CYS A 48 0.21 4.60 -4.08
C CYS A 48 0.68 3.84 -2.84
N CYS A 49 1.21 2.62 -3.03
CA CYS A 49 1.74 1.80 -1.96
C CYS A 49 3.00 2.41 -1.33
N VAL A 50 3.94 2.93 -2.14
CA VAL A 50 5.13 3.62 -1.62
C VAL A 50 4.75 4.84 -0.78
N THR A 51 3.74 5.60 -1.20
CA THR A 51 3.23 6.75 -0.45
C THR A 51 2.59 6.31 0.88
N HIS A 52 1.84 5.20 0.86
CA HIS A 52 1.27 4.59 2.06
C HIS A 52 2.34 4.11 3.04
N ASP A 53 3.39 3.45 2.55
CA ASP A 53 4.52 3.00 3.36
C ASP A 53 5.23 4.18 4.04
N GLN A 54 5.34 5.34 3.38
CA GLN A 54 5.92 6.55 3.98
C GLN A 54 5.05 7.05 5.13
N ALA A 55 3.73 7.06 4.97
CA ALA A 55 2.80 7.41 6.04
C ALA A 55 2.90 6.41 7.21
N TYR A 56 3.03 5.12 6.90
CA TYR A 56 3.21 4.04 7.89
C TYR A 56 4.55 4.11 8.60
N HIS A 57 5.61 4.54 7.92
CA HIS A 57 6.93 4.74 8.51
C HIS A 57 6.91 5.82 9.59
N VAL A 58 6.38 7.00 9.21
CA VAL A 58 6.32 8.18 10.09
C VAL A 58 5.27 7.98 11.18
N GLY A 59 4.12 7.41 10.84
CA GLY A 59 3.02 7.07 11.76
C GLY A 59 2.13 8.25 12.17
N GLY A 60 2.21 9.40 11.48
CA GLY A 60 1.53 10.66 11.85
C GLY A 60 2.36 11.59 12.74
N ALA A 61 1.99 12.87 12.85
CA ALA A 61 2.76 13.85 13.62
C ALA A 61 2.46 13.83 15.13
N ASP A 62 1.19 13.62 15.49
CA ASP A 62 0.71 13.62 16.88
C ASP A 62 0.80 12.21 17.48
N LEU A 63 1.43 12.10 18.65
CA LEU A 63 1.70 10.84 19.35
C LEU A 63 0.52 10.34 20.19
N THR A 64 -0.54 11.12 20.35
CA THR A 64 -1.72 10.69 21.12
C THR A 64 -2.36 9.45 20.46
N PRO A 65 -2.89 8.51 21.27
CA PRO A 65 -3.54 7.31 20.76
C PRO A 65 -4.59 7.60 19.69
N LYS A 66 -5.41 8.63 19.92
CA LYS A 66 -6.50 9.01 19.03
C LYS A 66 -5.96 9.58 17.71
N ALA A 67 -5.04 10.55 17.77
CA ALA A 67 -4.50 11.14 16.55
C ALA A 67 -3.71 10.12 15.73
N SER A 68 -2.99 9.19 16.38
CA SER A 68 -2.29 8.10 15.68
C SER A 68 -3.26 7.12 15.01
N PHE A 69 -4.38 6.79 15.67
CA PHE A 69 -5.43 5.97 15.08
C PHE A 69 -6.07 6.65 13.86
N ASP A 70 -6.40 7.94 14.00
CA ASP A 70 -7.01 8.74 12.94
C ASP A 70 -6.05 8.89 11.74
N ALA A 71 -4.77 9.19 11.99
CA ALA A 71 -3.75 9.30 10.94
C ALA A 71 -3.53 7.98 10.19
N ARG A 72 -3.63 6.84 10.89
CA ARG A 72 -3.56 5.53 10.22
C ARG A 72 -4.76 5.31 9.31
N LEU A 73 -5.97 5.59 9.82
CA LEU A 73 -7.18 5.47 9.03
C LEU A 73 -7.13 6.36 7.78
N GLU A 74 -6.66 7.60 7.94
CA GLU A 74 -6.46 8.54 6.84
C GLU A 74 -5.46 8.00 5.80
N ALA A 75 -4.31 7.48 6.24
CA ALA A 75 -3.34 6.87 5.33
C ALA A 75 -3.94 5.70 4.53
N ASP A 76 -4.72 4.84 5.19
CA ASP A 76 -5.39 3.70 4.55
C ASP A 76 -6.46 4.16 3.54
N GLN A 77 -7.21 5.22 3.84
CA GLN A 77 -8.20 5.82 2.92
C GLN A 77 -7.55 6.52 1.73
N ILE A 78 -6.40 7.17 1.92
CA ILE A 78 -5.61 7.78 0.85
C ILE A 78 -5.12 6.69 -0.12
N LEU A 79 -4.64 5.55 0.41
CA LEU A 79 -4.25 4.41 -0.43
C LEU A 79 -5.43 3.92 -1.28
N GLU A 80 -6.60 3.69 -0.67
CA GLU A 80 -7.80 3.25 -1.37
C GLU A 80 -8.17 4.20 -2.52
N GLN A 81 -8.20 5.50 -2.25
CA GLN A 81 -8.54 6.52 -3.25
C GLN A 81 -7.50 6.61 -4.37
N CYS A 82 -6.21 6.53 -4.03
CA CYS A 82 -5.12 6.55 -5.00
C CYS A 82 -5.21 5.35 -5.95
N VAL A 83 -5.37 4.14 -5.41
CA VAL A 83 -5.52 2.91 -6.21
C VAL A 83 -6.73 3.03 -7.13
N LEU A 84 -7.87 3.48 -6.63
CA LEU A 84 -9.07 3.66 -7.45
C LEU A 84 -8.85 4.67 -8.58
N ALA A 85 -8.14 5.77 -8.33
CA ALA A 85 -7.87 6.80 -9.33
C ALA A 85 -6.99 6.29 -10.48
N THR A 86 -6.09 5.32 -10.24
CA THR A 86 -5.25 4.74 -11.29
C THR A 86 -6.06 4.06 -12.40
N ALA A 87 -7.32 3.68 -12.16
CA ALA A 87 -8.18 3.14 -13.21
C ALA A 87 -8.32 4.11 -14.40
N ALA A 88 -8.59 5.38 -14.10
CA ALA A 88 -8.89 6.39 -15.11
C ALA A 88 -7.68 6.78 -15.96
N GLU A 89 -6.49 6.65 -15.38
CA GLU A 89 -5.22 6.89 -16.08
C GLU A 89 -4.89 5.77 -17.07
N ASN A 90 -5.53 4.60 -16.93
CA ASN A 90 -5.19 3.39 -17.66
C ASN A 90 -6.35 2.83 -18.50
N TYR A 91 -7.48 3.53 -18.63
CA TYR A 91 -8.65 3.01 -19.35
C TYR A 91 -8.32 2.55 -20.76
N ASP A 92 -7.70 3.40 -21.59
CA ASP A 92 -7.42 3.06 -23.00
C ASP A 92 -6.57 1.79 -23.13
N MET A 93 -5.54 1.67 -22.29
CA MET A 93 -4.67 0.50 -22.25
C MET A 93 -5.42 -0.75 -21.78
N LEU A 94 -6.15 -0.66 -20.66
CA LEU A 94 -6.91 -1.79 -20.11
C LEU A 94 -8.03 -2.26 -21.04
N GLN A 95 -8.70 -1.34 -21.73
CA GLN A 95 -9.73 -1.69 -22.71
C GLN A 95 -9.13 -2.39 -23.93
N ALA A 96 -8.02 -1.87 -24.47
CA ALA A 96 -7.33 -2.47 -25.60
C ALA A 96 -6.79 -3.87 -25.27
N GLU A 97 -6.27 -4.04 -24.06
CA GLU A 97 -5.62 -5.28 -23.64
C GLU A 97 -6.61 -6.39 -23.27
N TYR A 98 -7.59 -6.07 -22.42
CA TYR A 98 -8.50 -7.09 -21.88
C TYR A 98 -9.85 -7.17 -22.63
N GLY A 99 -10.08 -6.31 -23.61
CA GLY A 99 -11.36 -6.24 -24.34
C GLY A 99 -12.54 -5.89 -23.43
N VAL A 100 -12.29 -5.16 -22.35
CA VAL A 100 -13.28 -4.79 -21.32
C VAL A 100 -13.84 -3.38 -21.55
N THR A 101 -14.94 -3.08 -20.90
CA THR A 101 -15.56 -1.75 -20.89
C THR A 101 -15.12 -0.93 -19.68
N VAL A 102 -15.15 0.41 -19.78
CA VAL A 102 -14.86 1.32 -18.64
C VAL A 102 -15.64 0.95 -17.38
N PRO A 103 -16.96 0.64 -17.41
CA PRO A 103 -17.67 0.22 -16.21
C PRO A 103 -17.16 -1.09 -15.57
N GLN A 104 -16.65 -2.02 -16.37
CA GLN A 104 -16.04 -3.25 -15.86
C GLN A 104 -14.69 -2.95 -15.19
N ILE A 105 -13.87 -2.07 -15.79
CA ILE A 105 -12.61 -1.60 -15.20
C ILE A 105 -12.89 -0.92 -13.86
N ASP A 106 -13.83 0.03 -13.83
CA ASP A 106 -14.24 0.72 -12.61
C ASP A 106 -14.70 -0.23 -11.51
N THR A 107 -15.47 -1.26 -11.87
CA THR A 107 -15.92 -2.26 -10.89
C THR A 107 -14.75 -3.04 -10.32
N ALA A 108 -13.81 -3.47 -11.17
CA ALA A 108 -12.63 -4.20 -10.75
C ALA A 108 -11.72 -3.36 -9.83
N PHE A 109 -11.43 -2.10 -10.21
CA PHE A 109 -10.57 -1.22 -9.41
C PHE A 109 -11.21 -0.84 -8.08
N ARG A 110 -12.53 -0.68 -7.99
CA ARG A 110 -13.25 -0.49 -6.71
C ARG A 110 -13.11 -1.72 -5.80
N MET A 111 -13.19 -2.93 -6.36
CA MET A 111 -12.99 -4.16 -5.58
C MET A 111 -11.56 -4.28 -5.09
N ILE A 112 -10.58 -3.99 -5.95
CA ILE A 112 -9.15 -4.03 -5.61
C ILE A 112 -8.84 -3.01 -4.52
N SER A 113 -9.24 -1.74 -4.69
CA SER A 113 -8.97 -0.68 -3.72
C SER A 113 -9.57 -0.98 -2.35
N SER A 114 -10.82 -1.47 -2.31
CA SER A 114 -11.49 -1.87 -1.07
C SER A 114 -10.83 -3.07 -0.41
N ALA A 115 -10.43 -4.08 -1.18
CA ALA A 115 -9.69 -5.23 -0.63
C ALA A 115 -8.33 -4.82 -0.06
N MET A 116 -7.63 -3.90 -0.72
CA MET A 116 -6.36 -3.35 -0.22
C MET A 116 -6.57 -2.56 1.07
N PHE A 117 -7.61 -1.72 1.14
CA PHE A 117 -8.00 -1.01 2.36
C PHE A 117 -8.19 -1.99 3.53
N ASP A 118 -9.02 -3.02 3.35
CA ASP A 118 -9.26 -4.02 4.40
C ASP A 118 -7.97 -4.72 4.81
N ALA A 119 -7.13 -5.12 3.85
CA ALA A 119 -5.86 -5.78 4.12
C ALA A 119 -4.93 -4.93 5.00
N VAL A 120 -4.76 -3.63 4.70
CA VAL A 120 -3.90 -2.74 5.50
C VAL A 120 -4.52 -2.41 6.86
N ARG A 121 -5.86 -2.35 6.96
CA ARG A 121 -6.57 -2.18 8.24
C ARG A 121 -6.32 -3.33 9.20
N PHE A 122 -6.33 -4.58 8.71
CA PHE A 122 -6.12 -5.75 9.55
C PHE A 122 -4.64 -6.09 9.74
N GLY A 123 -3.84 -6.09 8.67
CA GLY A 123 -2.44 -6.51 8.68
C GLY A 123 -1.46 -5.44 9.17
N GLY A 124 -1.81 -4.16 9.02
CA GLY A 124 -0.94 -3.01 9.31
C GLY A 124 -0.90 -2.55 10.77
N GLY A 125 -1.40 -3.36 11.71
CA GLY A 125 -1.49 -2.97 13.13
C GLY A 125 -0.14 -2.62 13.75
N PRO A 126 -0.07 -1.64 14.67
CA PRO A 126 1.16 -1.34 15.40
C PRO A 126 1.55 -2.51 16.31
N CYS A 127 2.79 -2.51 16.81
CA CYS A 127 3.27 -3.50 17.79
C CYS A 127 3.16 -4.97 17.34
N SER A 128 3.23 -5.26 16.04
CA SER A 128 3.17 -6.62 15.50
C SER A 128 4.54 -7.24 15.21
N GLY A 129 5.61 -6.43 15.25
CA GLY A 129 6.94 -6.83 14.78
C GLY A 129 7.09 -6.90 13.25
N LEU A 130 6.00 -6.72 12.50
CA LEU A 130 6.02 -6.77 11.04
C LEU A 130 6.77 -5.55 10.46
N PRO A 131 7.49 -5.70 9.33
CA PRO A 131 8.25 -4.61 8.73
C PRO A 131 7.36 -3.55 8.05
N TRP A 132 6.08 -3.86 7.78
CA TRP A 132 5.05 -2.96 7.25
C TRP A 132 4.02 -2.52 8.30
N ARG A 133 4.33 -2.67 9.60
CA ARG A 133 3.41 -2.23 10.67
C ARG A 133 3.25 -0.71 10.68
N TRP A 134 2.14 -0.23 11.22
CA TRP A 134 2.01 1.19 11.55
C TRP A 134 3.11 1.66 12.51
N GLY A 135 3.81 2.72 12.14
CA GLY A 135 4.96 3.26 12.84
C GLY A 135 6.21 2.38 12.74
N TYR A 136 6.46 1.69 11.62
CA TYR A 136 7.58 0.74 11.56
C TYR A 136 8.96 1.38 11.69
N GLY A 137 9.08 2.69 11.44
CA GLY A 137 10.29 3.48 11.70
C GLY A 137 10.59 3.70 13.19
N TRP A 138 9.62 3.43 14.07
CA TRP A 138 9.72 3.61 15.52
C TRP A 138 10.17 2.33 16.23
N PRO A 139 10.73 2.43 17.45
CA PRO A 139 11.04 1.26 18.27
C PRO A 139 9.83 0.32 18.45
N GLN A 140 10.12 -0.97 18.69
CA GLN A 140 9.08 -1.93 19.00
C GLN A 140 8.40 -1.58 20.33
N CYS A 141 7.14 -2.03 20.48
CA CYS A 141 6.35 -1.76 21.67
C CYS A 141 6.73 -2.63 22.87
N TRP A 142 7.61 -3.61 22.66
CA TRP A 142 8.17 -4.46 23.71
C TRP A 142 9.67 -4.20 23.83
N PRO A 143 10.24 -4.35 25.05
CA PRO A 143 11.67 -4.37 25.24
C PRO A 143 12.30 -5.50 24.41
N GLY A 144 13.42 -5.22 23.75
CA GLY A 144 14.29 -6.24 23.16
C GLY A 144 15.10 -6.97 24.22
#